data_AF-V4T6C4-F1
#
_entry.id   AF-V4T6C4-F1
#
_cell.length_a   1.000
_cell.length_b   1.000
_cell.length_c   1.000
_cell.angle_alpha   90.00
_cell.angle_beta   90.00
_cell.angle_gamma   90.00
#
_symmetry.space_group_name_H-M   'P 1'
#
loop_
_entity.id
_entity.type
_entity.pdbx_description
1 polymer ?
#
loop_
_entity_poly.entity_id
_entity_poly.type
_entity_poly.pdbx_seq_one_letter_code
_entity_poly.pdbx_strand_id
1 'polypeptide(L)'
;MPGATNLKESEVLESIVKKQASAGRLYAAVCASPAVALGSWGLLKGLKASCYPSFMEQLAPACAATVESRVQQDGKVVTSRGPGTTMEFAVALVGQLYGKEKADEVSGPLGGLGGAQAFAKSEKLVNMLKKQKESNRPYGAICASPELVLEPHGLLKTCLTLVQGKKATAFPAMCNKLSDQSEIENRVVVDGNLITSRGPGTSMEFALAIVEKFFGRNKALELAKILLLSCT
;
A
#
# COMPACT_ATOMS: atom_id res chain seq x y z
N MET A 1 19.89 -9.31 -1.82
CA MET A 1 18.69 -9.08 -0.97
C MET A 1 18.88 -9.84 0.35
N PRO A 2 19.71 -9.34 1.28
CA PRO A 2 20.22 -10.16 2.39
C PRO A 2 19.15 -10.54 3.43
N GLY A 3 18.09 -9.75 3.60
CA GLY A 3 17.12 -9.96 4.68
C GLY A 3 16.50 -11.37 4.70
N ALA A 4 15.83 -11.79 3.62
CA ALA A 4 15.16 -13.10 3.59
C ALA A 4 16.16 -14.28 3.64
N THR A 5 17.34 -14.12 3.04
CA THR A 5 18.43 -15.10 3.11
C THR A 5 18.95 -15.25 4.54
N ASN A 6 19.20 -14.14 5.24
CA ASN A 6 19.62 -14.16 6.63
C ASN A 6 18.56 -14.81 7.55
N LEU A 7 17.27 -14.60 7.27
CA LEU A 7 16.20 -15.28 7.99
C LEU A 7 16.23 -16.79 7.75
N LYS A 8 16.38 -17.22 6.50
CA LYS A 8 16.51 -18.64 6.13
C LYS A 8 17.67 -19.33 6.86
N GLU A 9 18.82 -18.65 6.94
CA GLU A 9 20.05 -19.19 7.53
C GLU A 9 20.05 -19.17 9.07
N SER A 10 19.06 -18.52 9.70
CA SER A 10 18.93 -18.49 11.15
C SER A 10 18.29 -19.78 11.68
N GLU A 11 19.12 -20.71 12.16
CA GLU A 11 18.67 -21.97 12.78
C GLU A 11 17.75 -21.72 13.99
N VAL A 12 18.02 -20.66 14.76
CA VAL A 12 17.20 -20.25 15.90
C VAL A 12 15.79 -19.88 15.43
N LEU A 13 15.67 -19.07 14.37
CA LEU A 13 14.38 -18.69 13.83
C LEU A 13 13.64 -19.88 13.23
N GLU A 14 14.33 -20.72 12.46
CA GLU A 14 13.76 -21.95 11.89
C GLU A 14 13.15 -22.83 12.98
N SER A 15 13.90 -23.07 14.08
CA SER A 15 13.44 -23.87 15.22
C SER A 15 12.20 -23.28 15.87
N ILE A 16 12.18 -21.96 16.12
CA ILE A 16 11.03 -21.26 16.71
C ILE A 16 9.79 -21.42 15.82
N VAL A 17 9.93 -21.19 14.50
CA VAL A 17 8.80 -21.23 13.57
C VAL A 17 8.30 -22.67 13.38
N LYS A 18 9.19 -23.67 13.29
CA LYS A 18 8.79 -25.09 13.25
C LYS A 18 8.05 -25.52 14.52
N LYS A 19 8.49 -25.04 15.69
CA LYS A 19 7.79 -25.27 16.97
C LYS A 19 6.42 -24.58 17.01
N GLN A 20 6.31 -23.38 16.43
CA GLN A 20 5.05 -22.66 16.29
C GLN A 20 4.06 -23.44 15.41
N ALA A 21 4.50 -23.88 14.24
CA ALA A 21 3.70 -24.61 13.27
C ALA A 21 3.26 -25.98 13.79
N SER A 22 4.17 -26.77 14.37
CA SER A 22 3.86 -28.09 14.95
C SER A 22 2.90 -28.02 16.13
N ALA A 23 2.86 -26.91 16.87
CA ALA A 23 1.89 -26.66 17.91
C ALA A 23 0.52 -26.16 17.38
N GLY A 24 0.31 -26.14 16.05
CA GLY A 24 -0.93 -25.68 15.43
C GLY A 24 -1.20 -24.18 15.62
N ARG A 25 -0.17 -23.39 15.95
CA ARG A 25 -0.29 -21.95 16.13
C ARG A 25 -0.05 -21.21 14.83
N LEU A 26 -0.54 -19.98 14.78
CA LEU A 26 -0.39 -19.12 13.61
C LEU A 26 1.08 -18.79 13.34
N TYR A 27 1.46 -18.84 12.07
CA TYR A 27 2.73 -18.36 11.54
C TYR A 27 2.54 -17.74 10.16
N ALA A 28 3.42 -16.83 9.77
CA ALA A 28 3.22 -16.04 8.57
C ALA A 28 4.52 -15.56 7.94
N ALA A 29 4.46 -15.26 6.64
CA ALA A 29 5.58 -14.66 5.91
C ALA A 29 5.09 -13.71 4.81
N VAL A 30 5.90 -12.70 4.49
CA VAL A 30 5.57 -11.69 3.48
C VAL A 30 6.77 -11.46 2.57
N CYS A 31 6.51 -10.94 1.37
CA CYS A 31 7.54 -10.63 0.37
C CYS A 31 8.25 -11.91 -0.08
N ALA A 32 9.58 -11.98 0.00
CA ALA A 32 10.34 -13.15 -0.44
C ALA A 32 10.41 -14.29 0.58
N SER A 33 10.13 -14.01 1.86
CA SER A 33 10.23 -14.98 2.95
C SER A 33 9.36 -16.24 2.81
N PRO A 34 8.16 -16.21 2.17
CA PRO A 34 7.41 -17.44 1.86
C PRO A 34 8.23 -18.43 1.05
N ALA A 35 8.90 -18.00 -0.04
CA ALA A 35 9.73 -18.88 -0.87
C ALA A 35 11.07 -19.19 -0.21
N VAL A 36 11.76 -18.16 0.29
CA VAL A 36 13.16 -18.25 0.71
C VAL A 36 13.31 -18.91 2.08
N ALA A 37 12.39 -18.65 3.01
CA ALA A 37 12.45 -19.20 4.37
C ALA A 37 11.42 -20.33 4.55
N LEU A 38 10.12 -20.02 4.64
CA LEU A 38 9.09 -21.02 4.98
C LEU A 38 9.06 -22.20 4.00
N GLY A 39 9.19 -21.93 2.70
CA GLY A 39 9.25 -22.94 1.65
C GLY A 39 10.46 -23.85 1.80
N SER A 40 11.65 -23.28 2.03
CA SER A 40 12.88 -24.04 2.25
C SER A 40 12.85 -24.90 3.52
N TRP A 41 12.15 -24.45 4.56
CA TRP A 41 11.95 -25.20 5.81
C TRP A 41 10.85 -26.28 5.70
N GLY A 42 10.18 -26.39 4.55
CA GLY A 42 9.12 -27.36 4.30
C GLY A 42 7.80 -27.03 4.99
N LEU A 43 7.61 -25.79 5.45
CA LEU A 43 6.43 -25.36 6.22
C LEU A 43 5.22 -25.00 5.36
N LEU A 44 5.35 -25.08 4.03
CA LEU A 44 4.29 -24.78 3.06
C LEU A 44 3.82 -26.02 2.29
N LYS A 45 4.36 -27.21 2.59
CA LYS A 45 3.99 -28.46 1.91
C LYS A 45 2.49 -28.72 2.03
N GLY A 46 1.83 -28.95 0.89
CA GLY A 46 0.38 -29.21 0.86
C GLY A 46 -0.51 -27.97 0.97
N LEU A 47 0.05 -26.77 1.12
CA LEU A 47 -0.71 -25.53 1.34
C LEU A 47 -0.70 -24.64 0.09
N LYS A 48 -1.69 -23.76 -0.02
CA LYS A 48 -1.70 -22.64 -0.95
C LYS A 48 -0.91 -21.48 -0.37
N ALA A 49 -0.05 -20.86 -1.18
CA ALA A 49 0.77 -19.74 -0.73
C ALA A 49 0.92 -18.67 -1.82
N SER A 50 1.07 -17.43 -1.40
CA SER A 50 1.54 -16.33 -2.25
C SER A 50 2.92 -15.86 -1.79
N CYS A 51 3.62 -15.15 -2.67
CA CYS A 51 4.95 -14.63 -2.44
C CYS A 51 5.12 -13.32 -3.21
N TYR A 52 6.25 -12.67 -3.03
CA TYR A 52 6.68 -11.63 -3.94
C TYR A 52 6.71 -12.17 -5.39
N PRO A 53 6.21 -11.42 -6.39
CA PRO A 53 6.03 -11.93 -7.76
C PRO A 53 7.28 -12.61 -8.34
N SER A 54 8.46 -12.01 -8.16
CA SER A 54 9.72 -12.57 -8.69
C SER A 54 10.23 -13.81 -7.94
N PHE A 55 9.57 -14.24 -6.87
CA PHE A 55 9.90 -15.44 -6.11
C PHE A 55 8.82 -16.52 -6.24
N MET A 56 7.80 -16.31 -7.09
CA MET A 56 6.71 -17.29 -7.28
C MET A 56 7.21 -18.60 -7.90
N GLU A 57 8.13 -18.55 -8.87
CA GLU A 57 8.76 -19.75 -9.44
C GLU A 57 9.55 -20.54 -8.39
N GLN A 58 10.27 -19.84 -7.51
CA GLN A 58 10.99 -20.47 -6.40
C GLN A 58 10.04 -21.06 -5.35
N LEU A 59 8.86 -20.46 -5.15
CA LEU A 59 7.84 -20.95 -4.22
C LEU A 59 7.13 -22.21 -4.75
N ALA A 60 6.91 -22.31 -6.05
CA ALA A 60 6.13 -23.37 -6.69
C ALA A 60 6.47 -24.80 -6.21
N PRO A 61 7.75 -25.24 -6.15
CA PRO A 61 8.06 -26.60 -5.68
C PRO A 61 7.86 -26.81 -4.17
N ALA A 62 7.68 -25.76 -3.38
CA ALA A 62 7.61 -25.83 -1.91
C ALA A 62 6.19 -25.88 -1.35
N CYS A 63 5.16 -25.72 -2.19
CA CYS A 63 3.76 -25.65 -1.79
C CYS A 63 2.83 -26.44 -2.72
N ALA A 64 1.55 -26.60 -2.37
CA ALA A 64 0.59 -27.30 -3.23
C ALA A 64 0.17 -26.46 -4.44
N ALA A 65 0.02 -25.14 -4.25
CA ALA A 65 -0.28 -24.21 -5.32
C ALA A 65 0.18 -22.79 -4.97
N THR A 66 0.85 -22.14 -5.92
CA THR A 66 1.11 -20.71 -5.88
C THR A 66 -0.11 -19.93 -6.35
N VAL A 67 -0.47 -18.88 -5.62
CA VAL A 67 -1.62 -18.03 -5.94
C VAL A 67 -1.27 -16.55 -5.99
N GLU A 68 -1.93 -15.81 -6.87
CA GLU A 68 -1.68 -14.37 -7.08
C GLU A 68 -2.41 -13.45 -6.08
N SER A 69 -3.16 -14.02 -5.13
CA SER A 69 -3.87 -13.23 -4.11
C SER A 69 -2.91 -12.34 -3.31
N ARG A 70 -3.34 -11.12 -2.97
CA ARG A 70 -2.52 -10.15 -2.20
C ARG A 70 -2.15 -10.67 -0.80
N VAL A 71 -3.05 -11.43 -0.20
CA VAL A 71 -2.86 -12.18 1.05
C VAL A 71 -3.50 -13.54 0.86
N GLN A 72 -2.75 -14.61 1.13
CA GLN A 72 -3.24 -15.98 1.09
C GLN A 72 -3.22 -16.58 2.50
N GLN A 73 -4.40 -16.94 3.00
CA GLN A 73 -4.56 -17.73 4.21
C GLN A 73 -4.84 -19.19 3.85
N ASP A 74 -4.08 -20.12 4.41
CA ASP A 74 -4.35 -21.56 4.32
C ASP A 74 -4.12 -22.21 5.69
N GLY A 75 -5.19 -22.61 6.35
CA GLY A 75 -5.17 -23.04 7.75
C GLY A 75 -4.57 -21.97 8.68
N LYS A 76 -3.46 -22.31 9.33
CA LYS A 76 -2.72 -21.46 10.29
C LYS A 76 -1.60 -20.63 9.64
N VAL A 77 -1.42 -20.77 8.32
CA VAL A 77 -0.45 -20.00 7.54
C VAL A 77 -1.10 -18.77 6.94
N VAL A 78 -0.42 -17.63 7.02
CA VAL A 78 -0.72 -16.46 6.19
C VAL A 78 0.51 -16.07 5.39
N THR A 79 0.36 -15.94 4.08
CA THR A 79 1.41 -15.44 3.19
C THR A 79 0.95 -14.19 2.44
N SER A 80 1.88 -13.33 2.05
CA SER A 80 1.54 -12.08 1.38
C SER A 80 2.66 -11.58 0.46
N ARG A 81 2.30 -10.75 -0.52
CA ARG A 81 3.16 -10.44 -1.67
C ARG A 81 4.26 -9.41 -1.38
N GLY A 82 4.05 -8.44 -0.49
CA GLY A 82 5.07 -7.43 -0.24
C GLY A 82 4.60 -6.22 0.58
N PRO A 83 5.35 -5.13 0.56
CA PRO A 83 5.05 -3.97 1.41
C PRO A 83 3.69 -3.35 1.09
N GLY A 84 3.30 -3.32 -0.19
CA GLY A 84 2.00 -2.83 -0.63
C GLY A 84 0.81 -3.68 -0.17
N THR A 85 1.03 -4.85 0.45
CA THR A 85 -0.03 -5.73 0.99
C THR A 85 0.01 -5.84 2.52
N THR A 86 0.85 -5.05 3.18
CA THR A 86 1.11 -5.17 4.63
C THR A 86 -0.12 -4.86 5.47
N MET A 87 -0.97 -3.92 5.04
CA MET A 87 -2.19 -3.60 5.78
C MET A 87 -3.20 -4.76 5.74
N GLU A 88 -3.48 -5.31 4.56
CA GLU A 88 -4.37 -6.47 4.48
C GLU A 88 -3.77 -7.69 5.20
N PHE A 89 -2.44 -7.86 5.11
CA PHE A 89 -1.73 -8.91 5.81
C PHE A 89 -1.89 -8.79 7.33
N ALA A 90 -1.69 -7.59 7.89
CA ALA A 90 -1.88 -7.33 9.31
C ALA A 90 -3.34 -7.57 9.75
N VAL A 91 -4.32 -7.11 8.97
CA VAL A 91 -5.75 -7.33 9.27
C VAL A 91 -6.10 -8.83 9.23
N ALA A 92 -5.55 -9.59 8.27
CA ALA A 92 -5.75 -11.05 8.21
C ALA A 92 -5.17 -11.76 9.45
N LEU A 93 -4.02 -11.32 9.96
CA LEU A 93 -3.43 -11.84 11.19
C LEU A 93 -4.28 -11.50 12.42
N VAL A 94 -4.77 -10.25 12.52
CA VAL A 94 -5.70 -9.84 13.59
C VAL A 94 -6.98 -10.69 13.55
N GLY A 95 -7.54 -10.94 12.36
CA GLY A 95 -8.73 -11.76 12.19
C GLY A 95 -8.52 -13.20 12.68
N GLN A 96 -7.36 -13.79 12.44
CA GLN A 96 -7.04 -15.12 12.95
C GLN A 96 -6.75 -15.18 14.45
N LEU A 97 -6.20 -14.11 15.03
CA LEU A 97 -5.83 -14.06 16.45
C LEU A 97 -6.98 -13.64 17.36
N TYR A 98 -7.82 -12.70 16.91
CA TYR A 98 -8.84 -12.03 17.72
C TYR A 98 -10.25 -12.09 17.12
N GLY A 99 -10.43 -12.76 15.98
CA GLY A 99 -11.72 -12.90 15.32
C GLY A 99 -12.05 -11.74 14.38
N LYS A 100 -13.10 -11.96 13.57
CA LYS A 100 -13.53 -11.05 12.51
C LYS A 100 -13.93 -9.68 13.04
N GLU A 101 -14.66 -9.62 14.15
CA GLU A 101 -15.11 -8.36 14.73
C GLU A 101 -13.95 -7.43 15.06
N LYS A 102 -12.87 -7.95 15.67
CA LYS A 102 -11.67 -7.15 15.95
C LYS A 102 -10.94 -6.72 14.69
N ALA A 103 -10.91 -7.58 13.67
CA ALA A 103 -10.34 -7.22 12.37
C ALA A 103 -11.12 -6.08 11.71
N ASP A 104 -12.46 -6.15 11.73
CA ASP A 104 -13.35 -5.13 11.18
C ASP A 104 -13.18 -3.80 11.95
N GLU A 105 -13.15 -3.86 13.29
CA GLU A 105 -12.88 -2.71 14.17
C GLU A 105 -11.55 -2.02 13.83
N VAL A 106 -10.47 -2.77 13.66
CA VAL A 106 -9.14 -2.21 13.35
C VAL A 106 -9.05 -1.73 11.90
N SER A 107 -9.76 -2.38 10.97
CA SER A 107 -9.76 -2.01 9.56
C SER A 107 -10.40 -0.65 9.27
N GLY A 108 -11.42 -0.25 10.05
CA GLY A 108 -12.12 1.02 9.86
C GLY A 108 -11.23 2.27 10.02
N PRO A 109 -10.55 2.45 11.17
CA PRO A 109 -9.62 3.57 11.40
C PRO A 109 -8.42 3.57 10.45
N LEU A 110 -7.97 2.39 10.00
CA LEU A 110 -6.91 2.26 9.00
C LEU A 110 -7.29 2.90 7.64
N GLY A 111 -8.57 3.17 7.40
CA GLY A 111 -9.09 3.86 6.20
C GLY A 111 -8.82 5.37 6.13
N GLY A 112 -8.26 6.00 7.17
CA GLY A 112 -7.79 7.39 7.12
C GLY A 112 -8.87 8.49 7.12
N LEU A 113 -10.16 8.13 7.23
CA LEU A 113 -11.28 9.08 7.21
C LEU A 113 -11.25 10.11 8.36
N GLY A 114 -11.05 9.64 9.60
CA GLY A 114 -11.00 10.54 10.76
C GLY A 114 -9.85 11.56 10.68
N GLY A 115 -8.68 11.13 10.16
CA GLY A 115 -7.54 12.01 9.93
C GLY A 115 -7.81 13.05 8.84
N ALA A 116 -8.38 12.62 7.71
CA ALA A 116 -8.75 13.54 6.63
C ALA A 116 -9.82 14.56 7.05
N GLN A 117 -10.80 14.15 7.87
CA GLN A 117 -11.78 15.06 8.46
C GLN A 117 -11.13 16.07 9.42
N ALA A 118 -10.15 15.64 10.23
CA ALA A 118 -9.40 16.55 11.09
C ALA A 118 -8.57 17.56 10.28
N PHE A 119 -7.95 17.11 9.17
CA PHE A 119 -7.24 17.99 8.25
C PHE A 119 -8.17 19.01 7.59
N ALA A 120 -9.36 18.59 7.16
CA ALA A 120 -10.35 19.47 6.54
C ALA A 120 -10.81 20.60 7.48
N LYS A 121 -10.86 20.34 8.80
CA LYS A 121 -11.23 21.33 9.82
C LYS A 121 -10.05 22.21 10.28
N SER A 122 -8.83 21.90 9.87
CA SER A 122 -7.63 22.63 10.28
C SER A 122 -7.37 23.83 9.37
N GLU A 123 -7.82 25.01 9.79
CA GLU A 123 -7.60 26.26 9.06
C GLU A 123 -6.11 26.51 8.78
N LYS A 124 -5.24 26.20 9.75
CA LYS A 124 -3.79 26.34 9.60
C LYS A 124 -3.27 25.51 8.42
N LEU A 125 -3.67 24.23 8.33
CA LEU A 125 -3.25 23.34 7.25
C LEU A 125 -3.81 23.80 5.91
N VAL A 126 -5.12 24.12 5.85
CA VAL A 126 -5.78 24.60 4.63
C VAL A 126 -5.09 25.86 4.11
N ASN A 127 -4.77 26.82 4.98
CA ASN A 127 -4.08 28.04 4.60
C ASN A 127 -2.64 27.78 4.11
N MET A 128 -1.94 26.81 4.70
CA MET A 128 -0.63 26.37 4.18
C MET A 128 -0.74 25.77 2.78
N LEU A 129 -1.76 24.94 2.52
CA LEU A 129 -1.99 24.34 1.20
C LEU A 129 -2.36 25.39 0.15
N LYS A 130 -3.18 26.37 0.50
CA LYS A 130 -3.51 27.52 -0.38
C LYS A 130 -2.25 28.30 -0.74
N LYS A 131 -1.42 28.66 0.24
CA LYS A 131 -0.13 29.33 0.00
C LYS A 131 0.80 28.51 -0.89
N GLN A 132 0.86 27.19 -0.69
CA GLN A 132 1.67 26.29 -1.50
C GLN A 132 1.22 26.31 -2.96
N LYS A 133 -0.10 26.24 -3.20
CA LYS A 133 -0.72 26.32 -4.52
C LYS A 133 -0.49 27.69 -5.18
N GLU A 134 -0.73 28.78 -4.45
CA GLU A 134 -0.52 30.17 -4.92
C GLU A 134 0.94 30.44 -5.28
N SER A 135 1.88 29.86 -4.53
CA SER A 135 3.32 29.95 -4.80
C SER A 135 3.78 28.99 -5.90
N ASN A 136 2.85 28.31 -6.58
CA ASN A 136 3.13 27.31 -7.62
C ASN A 136 4.13 26.22 -7.19
N ARG A 137 4.03 25.78 -5.92
CA ARG A 137 4.85 24.71 -5.36
C ARG A 137 4.09 23.38 -5.36
N PRO A 138 4.77 22.23 -5.39
CA PRO A 138 4.10 20.93 -5.32
C PRO A 138 3.28 20.77 -4.03
N TYR A 139 2.07 20.22 -4.17
CA TYR A 139 1.19 19.84 -3.08
C TYR A 139 0.39 18.60 -3.49
N GLY A 140 -0.15 17.87 -2.52
CA GLY A 140 -0.83 16.62 -2.83
C GLY A 140 -1.60 16.02 -1.68
N ALA A 141 -2.40 15.01 -2.01
CA ALA A 141 -3.28 14.33 -1.07
C ALA A 141 -3.50 12.88 -1.49
N ILE A 142 -3.69 11.99 -0.51
CA ILE A 142 -3.91 10.56 -0.75
C ILE A 142 -5.17 10.09 0.00
N CYS A 143 -5.79 9.02 -0.49
CA CYS A 143 -6.95 8.37 0.12
C CYS A 143 -8.16 9.30 0.14
N ALA A 144 -8.71 9.61 1.31
CA ALA A 144 -9.89 10.47 1.45
C ALA A 144 -9.57 11.98 1.39
N SER A 145 -8.29 12.37 1.50
CA SER A 145 -7.91 13.79 1.57
C SER A 145 -8.16 14.61 0.29
N PRO A 146 -8.04 14.06 -0.94
CA PRO A 146 -8.43 14.80 -2.15
C PRO A 146 -9.88 15.29 -2.11
N GLU A 147 -10.81 14.43 -1.67
CA GLU A 147 -12.24 14.76 -1.58
C GLU A 147 -12.58 15.57 -0.32
N LEU A 148 -12.05 15.20 0.85
CA LEU A 148 -12.43 15.88 2.10
C LEU A 148 -11.70 17.21 2.32
N VAL A 149 -10.48 17.34 1.80
CA VAL A 149 -9.62 18.52 2.04
C VAL A 149 -9.50 19.38 0.79
N LEU A 150 -9.12 18.80 -0.36
CA LEU A 150 -8.77 19.61 -1.53
C LEU A 150 -9.99 20.17 -2.27
N GLU A 151 -11.00 19.35 -2.50
CA GLU A 151 -12.20 19.72 -3.26
C GLU A 151 -13.01 20.84 -2.56
N PRO A 152 -13.49 20.70 -1.29
CA PRO A 152 -14.25 21.73 -0.59
C PRO A 152 -13.52 23.07 -0.42
N HIS A 153 -12.19 23.04 -0.33
CA HIS A 153 -11.38 24.25 -0.11
C HIS A 153 -10.89 24.90 -1.42
N GLY A 154 -11.39 24.46 -2.57
CA GLY A 154 -11.05 25.03 -3.88
C GLY A 154 -9.61 24.77 -4.29
N LEU A 155 -8.92 23.82 -3.67
CA LEU A 155 -7.55 23.47 -4.02
C LEU A 155 -7.50 22.69 -5.35
N LEU A 156 -8.59 22.05 -5.77
CA LEU A 156 -8.71 21.44 -7.11
C LEU A 156 -9.19 22.40 -8.20
N LYS A 157 -9.64 23.62 -7.87
CA LYS A 157 -10.11 24.58 -8.88
C LYS A 157 -8.95 25.41 -9.44
N THR A 158 -8.77 25.42 -10.74
CA THR A 158 -7.95 26.44 -11.44
C THR A 158 -8.76 27.74 -11.50
N CYS A 159 -8.09 28.91 -11.51
CA CYS A 159 -8.68 30.25 -11.37
C CYS A 159 -10.04 30.42 -12.09
N LEU A 160 -10.91 31.30 -11.57
CA LEU A 160 -12.29 31.62 -12.02
C LEU A 160 -12.48 31.86 -13.54
N THR A 161 -11.41 31.95 -14.32
CA THR A 161 -11.39 32.27 -15.75
C THR A 161 -10.98 31.11 -16.67
N LEU A 162 -10.59 29.94 -16.15
CA LEU A 162 -10.26 28.76 -16.98
C LEU A 162 -11.34 27.67 -16.87
N VAL A 163 -11.69 27.11 -18.03
CA VAL A 163 -12.87 26.24 -18.27
C VAL A 163 -12.77 24.86 -17.59
N GLN A 164 -11.60 24.45 -17.08
CA GLN A 164 -11.42 23.11 -16.53
C GLN A 164 -10.55 23.10 -15.27
N GLY A 165 -11.02 22.38 -14.24
CA GLY A 165 -10.35 22.19 -12.95
C GLY A 165 -9.11 21.32 -13.04
N LYS A 166 -8.44 21.10 -11.89
CA LYS A 166 -7.36 20.14 -11.75
C LYS A 166 -7.91 18.72 -11.69
N LYS A 167 -7.30 17.83 -12.46
CA LYS A 167 -7.58 16.40 -12.44
C LYS A 167 -7.02 15.76 -11.18
N ALA A 168 -7.78 14.85 -10.57
CA ALA A 168 -7.40 14.17 -9.35
C ALA A 168 -7.97 12.76 -9.26
N THR A 169 -7.39 11.96 -8.37
CA THR A 169 -7.92 10.66 -7.93
C THR A 169 -8.03 10.63 -6.41
N ALA A 170 -8.84 9.73 -5.88
CA ALA A 170 -9.07 9.57 -4.44
C ALA A 170 -9.35 8.11 -4.08
N PHE A 171 -9.65 7.86 -2.81
CA PHE A 171 -10.14 6.56 -2.38
C PHE A 171 -11.38 6.16 -3.19
N PRO A 172 -11.49 4.92 -3.71
CA PRO A 172 -12.58 4.53 -4.62
C PRO A 172 -13.98 4.89 -4.14
N ALA A 173 -14.26 4.72 -2.83
CA ALA A 173 -15.57 5.04 -2.26
C ALA A 173 -15.87 6.56 -2.17
N MET A 174 -14.87 7.42 -2.40
CA MET A 174 -14.99 8.88 -2.40
C MET A 174 -14.81 9.51 -3.78
N CYS A 175 -14.32 8.75 -4.78
CA CYS A 175 -14.07 9.24 -6.13
C CYS A 175 -15.30 9.92 -6.77
N ASN A 176 -16.49 9.34 -6.59
CA ASN A 176 -17.75 9.85 -7.15
C ASN A 176 -18.16 11.25 -6.65
N LYS A 177 -17.47 11.79 -5.64
CA LYS A 177 -17.73 13.11 -5.07
C LYS A 177 -16.76 14.20 -5.56
N LEU A 178 -15.72 13.82 -6.31
CA LEU A 178 -14.87 14.80 -7.00
C LEU A 178 -15.66 15.47 -8.13
N SER A 179 -15.40 16.75 -8.41
CA SER A 179 -16.10 17.44 -9.50
C SER A 179 -15.65 16.96 -10.89
N ASP A 180 -14.38 16.62 -11.05
CA ASP A 180 -13.82 16.02 -12.26
C ASP A 180 -13.65 14.50 -12.08
N GLN A 181 -14.38 13.73 -12.87
CA GLN A 181 -14.38 12.26 -12.83
C GLN A 181 -13.39 11.63 -13.83
N SER A 182 -12.66 12.42 -14.64
CA SER A 182 -11.91 11.92 -15.80
C SER A 182 -10.70 11.03 -15.47
N GLU A 183 -10.10 11.18 -14.28
CA GLU A 183 -8.88 10.45 -13.89
C GLU A 183 -9.06 9.61 -12.60
N ILE A 184 -10.29 9.42 -12.13
CA ILE A 184 -10.57 8.80 -10.81
C ILE A 184 -10.14 7.33 -10.69
N GLU A 185 -9.98 6.65 -11.82
CA GLU A 185 -9.54 5.25 -11.84
C GLU A 185 -8.02 5.10 -11.80
N ASN A 186 -7.27 6.17 -12.08
CA ASN A 186 -5.82 6.13 -12.05
C ASN A 186 -5.28 5.99 -10.63
N ARG A 187 -4.23 5.17 -10.47
CA ARG A 187 -3.61 4.88 -9.16
C ARG A 187 -2.97 6.12 -8.54
N VAL A 188 -2.36 6.96 -9.39
CA VAL A 188 -1.75 8.24 -9.07
C VAL A 188 -2.07 9.20 -10.22
N VAL A 189 -2.42 10.44 -9.89
CA VAL A 189 -2.66 11.51 -10.86
C VAL A 189 -1.73 12.67 -10.56
N VAL A 190 -0.98 13.11 -11.56
CA VAL A 190 -0.13 14.30 -11.51
C VAL A 190 -0.69 15.33 -12.48
N ASP A 191 -1.27 16.41 -11.98
CA ASP A 191 -1.75 17.54 -12.78
C ASP A 191 -1.00 18.82 -12.38
N GLY A 192 0.01 19.16 -13.19
CA GLY A 192 0.90 20.26 -12.90
C GLY A 192 1.61 20.04 -11.57
N ASN A 193 1.32 20.86 -10.55
CA ASN A 193 1.90 20.78 -9.22
C ASN A 193 1.05 20.01 -8.19
N LEU A 194 -0.12 19.53 -8.60
CA LEU A 194 -0.96 18.66 -7.79
C LEU A 194 -0.57 17.20 -8.01
N ILE A 195 -0.38 16.45 -6.92
CA ILE A 195 -0.20 15.00 -6.95
C ILE A 195 -1.27 14.36 -6.06
N THR A 196 -2.08 13.45 -6.61
CA THR A 196 -3.09 12.72 -5.84
C THR A 196 -2.99 11.22 -6.03
N SER A 197 -3.49 10.45 -5.06
CA SER A 197 -3.42 8.98 -5.11
C SER A 197 -4.56 8.30 -4.34
N ARG A 198 -4.88 7.06 -4.73
CA ARG A 198 -6.09 6.36 -4.27
C ARG A 198 -6.05 5.90 -2.82
N GLY A 199 -4.91 5.49 -2.28
CA GLY A 199 -4.85 5.00 -0.91
C GLY A 199 -3.58 4.24 -0.55
N PRO A 200 -3.60 3.45 0.53
CA PRO A 200 -2.40 2.76 1.02
C PRO A 200 -1.73 1.86 -0.03
N GLY A 201 -2.54 1.14 -0.82
CA GLY A 201 -2.06 0.26 -1.89
C GLY A 201 -1.42 0.98 -3.08
N THR A 202 -1.46 2.32 -3.12
CA THR A 202 -0.82 3.18 -4.13
C THR A 202 0.21 4.14 -3.51
N SER A 203 0.55 3.96 -2.24
CA SER A 203 1.42 4.87 -1.47
C SER A 203 2.86 4.91 -2.03
N MET A 204 3.34 3.81 -2.58
CA MET A 204 4.67 3.75 -3.16
C MET A 204 4.75 4.47 -4.50
N GLU A 205 3.77 4.27 -5.37
CA GLU A 205 3.65 5.01 -6.63
C GLU A 205 3.46 6.51 -6.35
N PHE A 206 2.68 6.87 -5.33
CA PHE A 206 2.52 8.25 -4.89
C PHE A 206 3.85 8.85 -4.42
N ALA A 207 4.63 8.11 -3.62
CA ALA A 207 5.95 8.54 -3.17
C ALA A 207 6.92 8.72 -4.36
N LEU A 208 6.91 7.81 -5.32
CA LEU A 208 7.74 7.93 -6.53
C LEU A 208 7.34 9.13 -7.38
N ALA A 209 6.05 9.43 -7.53
CA ALA A 209 5.57 10.63 -8.21
C ALA A 209 6.03 11.91 -7.50
N ILE A 210 6.05 11.92 -6.16
CA ILE A 210 6.64 13.02 -5.38
C ILE A 210 8.14 13.12 -5.64
N VAL A 211 8.89 12.01 -5.60
CA VAL A 211 10.33 12.02 -5.88
C VAL A 211 10.60 12.54 -7.29
N GLU A 212 9.87 12.07 -8.30
CA GLU A 212 10.00 12.55 -9.68
C GLU A 212 9.74 14.06 -9.77
N LYS A 213 8.75 14.56 -9.03
CA LYS A 213 8.41 15.98 -9.00
C LYS A 213 9.51 16.86 -8.39
N PHE A 214 10.19 16.38 -7.35
CA PHE A 214 11.20 17.15 -6.61
C PHE A 214 12.63 16.94 -7.10
N PHE A 215 12.96 15.74 -7.58
CA PHE A 215 14.33 15.30 -7.86
C PHE A 215 14.51 14.79 -9.31
N GLY A 216 13.44 14.78 -10.10
CA GLY A 216 13.45 14.34 -11.49
C GLY A 216 13.29 12.83 -11.67
N ARG A 217 12.94 12.45 -12.89
CA ARG A 217 12.59 11.07 -13.29
C ARG A 217 13.71 10.07 -13.04
N ASN A 218 14.97 10.45 -13.27
CA ASN A 218 16.10 9.55 -13.07
C ASN A 218 16.21 9.08 -11.62
N LYS A 219 15.99 9.98 -10.64
CA LYS A 219 16.04 9.60 -9.23
C LYS A 219 14.87 8.72 -8.84
N ALA A 220 13.67 9.00 -9.36
CA ALA A 220 12.51 8.14 -9.14
C ALA A 220 12.74 6.73 -9.70
N LEU A 221 13.30 6.60 -10.92
CA LEU A 221 13.62 5.30 -11.52
C LEU A 221 14.70 4.53 -10.73
N GLU A 222 15.72 5.22 -10.22
CA GLU A 222 16.72 4.63 -9.34
C GLU A 222 16.08 4.03 -8.08
N LEU A 223 15.23 4.80 -7.40
CA LEU A 223 14.52 4.33 -6.20
C LEU A 223 13.51 3.24 -6.52
N ALA A 224 12.79 3.33 -7.65
CA ALA A 224 11.83 2.33 -8.09
C ALA A 224 12.51 0.97 -8.30
N LYS A 225 13.71 0.94 -8.91
CA LYS A 225 14.51 -0.29 -9.05
C LYS A 225 14.85 -0.92 -7.71
N ILE A 226 15.24 -0.12 -6.72
CA ILE A 226 15.56 -0.61 -5.35
C ILE A 226 14.30 -1.13 -4.66
N LEU A 227 13.17 -0.45 -4.82
CA LEU A 227 11.86 -0.84 -4.29
C LEU A 227 11.19 -1.95 -5.10
N LEU A 228 11.83 -2.39 -6.19
CA LEU A 228 11.33 -3.38 -7.15
C LEU A 228 9.94 -3.02 -7.72
N LEU A 229 9.66 -1.72 -7.85
CA LEU A 229 8.43 -1.19 -8.44
C LEU A 229 8.63 -0.90 -9.91
N SER A 230 7.65 -1.26 -10.73
CA SER A 230 7.57 -0.82 -12.12
C SER A 230 7.08 0.62 -12.14
N CYS A 231 7.90 1.56 -12.65
CA CYS A 231 7.40 2.88 -13.05
C CYS A 231 6.66 2.71 -14.39
N THR A 232 5.34 2.53 -14.33
CA THR A 232 4.45 2.63 -15.51
C THR A 232 4.10 4.07 -15.78
#